data_AF-A0A953KGU1-F1
#
_entry.id   AF-A0A953KGU1-F1
#
_cell.length_a   1.000
_cell.length_b   1.000
_cell.length_c   1.000
_cell.angle_alpha   90.00
_cell.angle_beta   90.00
_cell.angle_gamma   90.00
#
_symmetry.space_group_name_H-M   'P 1'
#
loop_
_entity.id
_entity.type
_entity.pdbx_description
1 polymer ?
#
loop_
_entity_poly.entity_id
_entity_poly.type
_entity_poly.pdbx_seq_one_letter_code
_entity_poly.pdbx_strand_id
1 'polypeptide(L)'
;MNILKIFSLLVVLVLGLSCKNAESNSSNQGSPATNTQNANPAPNIQVPENFTPTTAPPQPTDPPQNAKGVWHFICAKGCEGGAGSAVPCPKCGTQLVHNQAYHQQ
;
A
#
# COMPACT_ATOMS: atom_id res chain seq x y z
N MET A 1 -2.64 46.56 -7.80
CA MET A 1 -1.54 45.70 -8.30
C MET A 1 -2.00 44.24 -8.18
N ASN A 2 -2.75 43.75 -9.16
CA ASN A 2 -3.51 42.49 -9.14
C ASN A 2 -2.88 41.43 -10.06
N ILE A 3 -1.57 41.55 -10.35
CA ILE A 3 -0.84 40.72 -11.33
C ILE A 3 -0.50 39.33 -10.78
N LEU A 4 -0.45 39.15 -9.46
CA LEU A 4 -0.15 37.84 -8.86
C LEU A 4 -1.33 36.85 -8.91
N LYS A 5 -2.57 37.34 -9.07
CA LYS A 5 -3.78 36.48 -9.23
C LYS A 5 -3.96 35.96 -10.66
N ILE A 6 -3.35 36.62 -11.65
CA ILE A 6 -3.45 36.23 -13.07
C ILE A 6 -2.60 34.97 -13.35
N PHE A 7 -1.48 34.79 -12.64
CA PHE A 7 -0.66 33.58 -12.78
C PHE A 7 -1.33 32.32 -12.24
N SER A 8 -2.23 32.43 -11.26
CA SER A 8 -2.93 31.28 -10.69
C SER A 8 -4.04 30.72 -11.59
N LEU A 9 -4.54 31.50 -12.56
CA LEU A 9 -5.60 31.08 -13.48
C LEU A 9 -5.06 30.42 -14.75
N LEU A 10 -3.81 30.68 -15.13
CA LEU A 10 -3.22 30.20 -16.40
C LEU A 10 -2.53 28.83 -16.28
N VAL A 11 -2.21 28.37 -15.07
CA VAL A 11 -1.61 27.04 -14.83
C VAL A 11 -2.68 25.91 -14.83
N VAL A 12 -3.97 26.25 -14.74
CA VAL A 12 -5.08 25.28 -14.70
C VAL A 12 -5.56 24.86 -16.11
N LEU A 13 -5.11 25.51 -17.19
CA LEU A 13 -5.64 25.28 -18.54
C LEU A 13 -4.82 24.32 -19.44
N VAL A 14 -3.64 23.83 -19.03
CA VAL A 14 -2.72 23.15 -19.97
C VAL A 14 -2.37 21.68 -19.64
N LEU A 15 -3.05 21.02 -18.71
CA LEU A 15 -2.86 19.57 -18.45
C LEU A 15 -4.09 18.70 -18.80
N GLY A 16 -4.83 19.11 -19.83
CA GLY A 16 -6.01 18.40 -20.36
C GLY A 16 -5.77 17.57 -21.64
N LEU A 17 -4.54 17.11 -21.93
CA LEU A 17 -4.27 16.27 -23.10
C LEU A 17 -4.36 14.77 -22.79
N SER A 18 -5.56 14.23 -23.04
CA SER A 18 -5.98 12.85 -23.34
C SER A 18 -4.92 11.76 -23.51
N CYS A 19 -5.15 10.62 -22.84
CA CYS A 19 -5.13 9.30 -23.49
C CYS A 19 -6.53 8.68 -23.32
N LYS A 20 -7.29 8.65 -24.42
CA LYS A 20 -8.53 7.89 -24.55
C LYS A 20 -8.16 6.53 -25.12
N ASN A 21 -8.07 5.51 -24.27
CA ASN A 21 -8.02 4.13 -24.73
C ASN A 21 -9.47 3.67 -24.94
N ALA A 22 -9.79 3.38 -26.21
CA ALA A 22 -11.01 2.71 -26.59
C ALA A 22 -11.08 1.31 -25.95
N GLU A 23 -12.29 0.95 -25.61
CA GLU A 23 -12.74 -0.31 -25.05
C GLU A 23 -12.38 -1.51 -25.93
N SER A 24 -11.77 -2.53 -25.33
CA SER A 24 -11.77 -3.89 -25.87
C SER A 24 -12.50 -4.77 -24.86
N ASN A 25 -13.81 -4.89 -25.02
CA ASN A 25 -14.58 -5.99 -24.44
C ASN A 25 -14.04 -7.29 -25.06
N SER A 26 -13.37 -8.11 -24.26
CA SER A 26 -13.02 -9.48 -24.64
C SER A 26 -13.60 -10.43 -23.61
N SER A 27 -14.87 -10.77 -23.84
CA SER A 27 -15.46 -12.01 -23.34
C SER A 27 -14.61 -13.20 -23.80
N ASN A 28 -14.00 -13.91 -22.86
CA ASN A 28 -13.57 -15.28 -23.11
C ASN A 28 -13.99 -16.13 -21.90
N GLN A 29 -15.21 -16.65 -21.95
CA GLN A 29 -15.51 -17.90 -21.28
C GLN A 29 -14.95 -19.02 -22.15
N GLY A 30 -13.96 -19.74 -21.62
CA GLY A 30 -13.36 -20.90 -22.26
C GLY A 30 -12.62 -21.76 -21.23
N SER A 31 -13.37 -22.70 -20.64
CA SER A 31 -12.97 -24.02 -20.08
C SER A 31 -11.82 -24.15 -19.05
N PRO A 32 -11.94 -25.10 -18.10
CA PRO A 32 -10.90 -25.40 -17.11
C PRO A 32 -9.68 -26.02 -17.79
N ALA A 33 -8.58 -25.27 -17.86
CA ALA A 33 -7.27 -25.83 -18.12
C ALA A 33 -6.81 -26.58 -16.86
N THR A 34 -6.98 -27.90 -16.87
CA THR A 34 -6.24 -28.83 -16.03
C THR A 34 -4.74 -28.53 -16.22
N ASN A 35 -4.14 -27.94 -15.18
CA ASN A 35 -2.71 -27.67 -15.16
C ASN A 35 -1.99 -29.00 -14.90
N THR A 36 -1.65 -29.69 -15.99
CA THR A 36 -0.60 -30.71 -15.94
C THR A 36 0.72 -29.97 -15.73
N GLN A 37 1.10 -29.79 -14.47
CA GLN A 37 2.44 -29.35 -14.10
C GLN A 37 3.42 -30.42 -14.58
N ASN A 38 4.08 -30.13 -15.70
CA ASN A 38 5.26 -30.82 -16.14
C ASN A 38 6.33 -30.65 -15.03
N ALA A 39 6.58 -31.71 -14.28
CA ALA A 39 7.54 -31.71 -13.19
C ALA A 39 8.96 -31.57 -13.74
N ASN A 40 9.44 -30.33 -13.82
CA ASN A 40 10.88 -30.07 -13.86
C ASN A 40 11.46 -30.48 -12.50
N PRO A 41 12.49 -31.35 -12.43
CA PRO A 41 13.14 -31.66 -11.16
C PRO A 41 13.64 -30.34 -10.54
N ALA A 42 13.17 -30.05 -9.33
CA ALA A 42 13.68 -28.92 -8.56
C ALA A 42 15.21 -29.06 -8.44
N PRO A 43 15.98 -27.96 -8.54
CA PRO A 43 17.41 -27.99 -8.23
C PRO A 43 17.58 -28.60 -6.85
N ASN A 44 18.33 -29.70 -6.76
CA ASN A 44 18.69 -30.32 -5.49
C ASN A 44 19.68 -29.39 -4.75
N ILE A 45 19.15 -28.36 -4.09
CA ILE A 45 19.92 -27.57 -3.14
C ILE A 45 19.99 -28.41 -1.87
N GLN A 46 21.12 -29.09 -1.68
CA GLN A 46 21.41 -29.74 -0.42
C GLN A 46 21.53 -28.67 0.65
N VAL A 47 20.54 -28.62 1.54
CA VAL A 47 20.56 -27.83 2.76
C VAL A 47 21.52 -28.54 3.71
N PRO A 48 22.70 -27.98 4.07
CA PRO A 48 23.57 -28.50 5.14
C PRO A 48 22.78 -29.02 6.36
N GLU A 49 23.16 -30.17 6.89
CA GLU A 49 22.43 -30.89 7.96
C GLU A 49 22.42 -30.17 9.34
N ASN A 50 22.92 -28.94 9.42
CA ASN A 50 23.12 -28.21 10.67
C ASN A 50 22.40 -26.84 10.73
N PHE A 51 21.27 -26.66 10.05
CA PHE A 51 20.41 -25.49 10.30
C PHE A 51 19.52 -25.72 11.50
N THR A 52 19.95 -25.22 12.66
CA THR A 52 19.02 -24.90 13.73
C THR A 52 18.33 -23.58 13.38
N PRO A 53 16.99 -23.54 13.18
CA PRO A 53 16.29 -22.27 13.02
C PRO A 53 16.44 -21.49 14.31
N THR A 54 17.30 -20.47 14.29
CA THR A 54 17.42 -19.53 15.40
C THR A 54 16.15 -18.68 15.40
N THR A 55 15.29 -18.93 16.38
CA THR A 55 14.12 -18.08 16.61
C THR A 55 14.63 -16.70 17.02
N ALA A 56 14.40 -15.69 16.17
CA ALA A 56 14.73 -14.32 16.51
C ALA A 56 13.94 -13.91 17.76
N PRO A 57 14.54 -13.13 18.68
CA PRO A 57 13.81 -12.61 19.83
C PRO A 57 12.62 -11.76 19.36
N PRO A 58 11.49 -11.78 20.10
CA PRO A 58 10.32 -10.99 19.74
C PRO A 58 10.70 -9.51 19.67
N GLN A 59 10.39 -8.86 18.56
CA GLN A 59 10.61 -7.43 18.41
C GLN A 59 9.63 -6.66 19.29
N PRO A 60 10.08 -5.58 19.95
CA PRO A 60 9.18 -4.65 20.62
C PRO A 60 8.14 -4.13 19.63
N THR A 61 6.86 -4.22 19.99
CA THR A 61 5.79 -3.59 19.22
C THR A 61 5.82 -2.09 19.50
N ASP A 62 5.92 -1.28 18.45
CA ASP A 62 5.81 0.17 18.57
C ASP A 62 4.44 0.56 19.17
N PRO A 63 4.40 1.62 20.01
CA PRO A 63 3.15 2.12 20.55
C PRO A 63 2.25 2.66 19.42
N PRO A 64 0.91 2.66 19.60
CA PRO A 64 0.00 3.20 18.59
C PRO A 64 0.19 4.69 18.28
N GLN A 65 0.56 5.46 19.31
CA GLN A 65 0.91 6.87 19.22
C GLN A 65 2.33 7.08 19.74
N ASN A 66 3.04 8.01 19.13
CA ASN A 66 4.34 8.41 19.63
C ASN A 66 4.25 9.42 20.78
N ALA A 67 5.41 9.83 21.32
CA ALA A 67 5.46 10.79 22.44
C ALA A 67 4.86 12.17 22.11
N LYS A 68 4.74 12.52 20.82
CA LYS A 68 4.08 13.75 20.34
C LYS A 68 2.58 13.56 20.06
N GLY A 69 2.03 12.37 20.32
CA GLY A 69 0.63 12.03 20.07
C GLY A 69 0.30 11.71 18.60
N VAL A 70 1.30 11.59 17.72
CA VAL A 70 1.10 11.23 16.31
C VAL A 70 0.81 9.74 16.22
N TRP A 71 -0.28 9.37 15.53
CA TRP A 71 -0.66 7.97 15.27
C TRP A 71 0.22 7.31 14.21
N HIS A 72 0.56 6.03 14.41
CA HIS A 72 1.31 5.21 13.45
C HIS A 72 0.50 4.92 12.18
N PHE A 73 -0.80 4.61 12.32
CA PHE A 73 -1.72 4.43 11.20
C PHE A 73 -2.89 5.42 11.31
N ILE A 74 -3.22 6.10 10.20
CA ILE A 74 -4.24 7.15 10.13
C ILE A 74 -5.27 6.88 9.04
N CYS A 75 -6.43 7.52 9.14
CA CYS A 75 -7.47 7.41 8.13
C CYS A 75 -7.19 8.34 6.94
N ALA A 76 -7.02 7.78 5.74
CA ALA A 76 -6.84 8.57 4.51
C ALA A 76 -8.05 9.46 4.15
N LYS A 77 -9.21 9.20 4.76
CA LYS A 77 -10.43 10.03 4.62
C LYS A 77 -10.50 11.19 5.62
N GLY A 78 -9.51 11.33 6.51
CA GLY A 78 -9.46 12.41 7.49
C GLY A 78 -10.34 12.20 8.72
N CYS A 79 -10.79 10.97 9.00
CA CYS A 79 -11.44 10.68 10.28
C CYS A 79 -10.45 10.86 11.44
N GLU A 80 -10.94 11.38 12.56
CA GLU A 80 -10.14 11.50 13.79
C GLU A 80 -9.69 10.14 14.33
N GLY A 81 -8.50 10.12 14.93
CA GLY A 81 -7.90 8.93 15.54
C GLY A 81 -6.99 8.13 14.60
N GLY A 82 -6.69 6.90 15.01
CA GLY A 82 -5.76 6.01 14.32
C GLY A 82 -5.59 4.68 15.04
N ALA A 83 -4.55 3.93 14.69
CA ALA A 83 -4.17 2.67 15.32
C ALA A 83 -2.66 2.43 15.26
N GLY A 84 -2.19 1.41 15.98
CA GLY A 84 -0.82 0.91 15.88
C GLY A 84 -0.59 -0.06 14.72
N SER A 85 -1.62 -0.35 13.92
CA SER A 85 -1.58 -1.31 12.82
C SER A 85 -2.57 -0.95 11.71
N ALA A 86 -2.40 -1.56 10.53
CA ALA A 86 -3.26 -1.39 9.37
C ALA A 86 -4.59 -2.15 9.53
N VAL A 87 -5.48 -1.63 10.37
CA VAL A 87 -6.85 -2.14 10.59
C VAL A 87 -7.89 -1.20 9.96
N PRO A 88 -9.16 -1.64 9.80
CA PRO A 88 -10.23 -0.76 9.35
C PRO A 88 -10.46 0.42 10.31
N CYS A 89 -10.70 1.61 9.75
CA CYS A 89 -11.06 2.79 10.52
C CYS A 89 -12.41 2.57 11.23
N PRO A 90 -12.51 2.79 12.55
CA PRO A 90 -13.76 2.57 13.29
C PRO A 90 -14.88 3.54 12.93
N LYS A 91 -14.58 4.61 12.17
CA LYS A 91 -15.55 5.63 11.77
C LYS A 91 -16.14 5.37 10.38
N CYS A 92 -15.32 4.95 9.43
CA CYS A 92 -15.71 4.86 8.02
C CYS A 92 -15.39 3.50 7.36
N GLY A 93 -14.82 2.55 8.09
CA GLY A 93 -14.49 1.21 7.60
C GLY A 93 -13.34 1.15 6.59
N THR A 94 -12.80 2.29 6.15
CA THR A 94 -11.65 2.33 5.24
C THR A 94 -10.39 1.85 5.95
N GLN A 95 -9.55 1.06 5.28
CA GLN A 95 -8.28 0.59 5.82
C GLN A 95 -7.37 1.77 6.22
N LEU A 96 -6.84 1.75 7.44
CA LEU A 96 -5.89 2.77 7.90
C LEU A 96 -4.57 2.63 7.14
N VAL A 97 -3.95 3.77 6.83
CA VAL A 97 -2.69 3.86 6.09
C VAL A 97 -1.55 4.29 7.01
N HIS A 98 -0.33 3.85 6.69
CA HIS A 98 0.86 4.23 7.44
C HIS A 98 1.07 5.76 7.41
N ASN A 99 1.34 6.33 8.58
CA ASN A 99 1.60 7.76 8.74
C ASN A 99 3.11 8.01 8.79
N GLN A 100 3.67 8.54 7.70
CA GLN A 100 5.12 8.79 7.62
C GLN A 100 5.64 9.77 8.69
N ALA A 101 4.79 10.68 9.19
CA ALA A 101 5.18 11.63 10.23
C ALA A 101 5.41 10.97 11.61
N TYR A 102 4.91 9.74 11.82
CA TYR A 102 5.05 9.02 13.08
C TYR A 102 6.51 8.85 13.52
N HIS A 103 7.42 8.63 12.57
CA HIS A 103 8.85 8.43 12.82
C HIS A 103 9.69 9.73 12.78
N GLN A 104 9.07 10.91 12.59
CA GLN A 104 9.77 12.21 12.50
C GLN A 104 9.86 12.92 13.87
N GLN A 105 10.31 12.19 14.89
CA GLN A 105 10.33 12.67 16.28
C GLN A 105 11.61 13.42 16.61
#